data_AF-A0A8T9CMW5-F1
#
_entry.id   AF-A0A8T9CMW5-F1
#
_cell.length_a   1.000
_cell.length_b   1.000
_cell.length_c   1.000
_cell.angle_alpha   90.00
_cell.angle_beta   90.00
_cell.angle_gamma   90.00
#
_symmetry.space_group_name_H-M   'P 1'
#
loop_
_entity.id
_entity.type
_entity.pdbx_description
1 polymer ?
#
loop_
_entity_poly.entity_id
_entity_poly.type
_entity_poly.pdbx_seq_one_letter_code
_entity_poly.pdbx_strand_id
1 'polypeptide(L)'
;MSDKKVRNNRIVDYEIQLDTDAGTIEDFEAAKAKAMKIGAVACYVEDLRKEFIEELCYPAVQCNAIYENVYLLGTSLARPVIARSQIEVAKKEGCFAVSHGCTGKGNDQVRFELAFYALQPKIKVIAPWRMPEFYERFPGRDALLDYAAATGIPVSSTKSKPWSMDENLAHCSYEAGILEDPDTTAPADMWKLTVDPLKAPDTPEDFTLFFEKGIPTKLVTKGKTVTGSVELFLEVNAIARRHGVGRIDIVENRFSKIGPSFDLF
;
A
#
# COMPACT_ATOMS: atom_id res chain seq x y z
N MET A 1 10.89 21.50 -42.73
CA MET A 1 10.34 20.16 -42.45
C MET A 1 9.99 20.14 -40.97
N SER A 2 8.68 20.20 -40.68
CA SER A 2 8.15 20.37 -39.33
C SER A 2 8.39 19.12 -38.48
N ASP A 3 9.06 19.31 -37.34
CA ASP A 3 9.20 18.33 -36.25
C ASP A 3 7.82 18.02 -35.64
N LYS A 4 7.03 17.21 -36.34
CA LYS A 4 5.88 16.48 -35.79
C LYS A 4 6.38 15.14 -35.23
N LYS A 5 7.21 15.20 -34.19
CA LYS A 5 7.24 14.13 -33.18
C LYS A 5 6.48 14.63 -31.96
N VAL A 6 5.18 14.88 -32.14
CA VAL A 6 4.24 14.72 -31.02
C VAL A 6 4.37 13.25 -30.67
N ARG A 7 5.21 12.93 -29.67
CA ARG A 7 5.22 11.59 -29.10
C ARG A 7 3.78 11.35 -28.66
N ASN A 8 3.17 10.35 -29.27
CA ASN A 8 1.85 9.89 -28.94
C ASN A 8 1.98 9.33 -27.51
N ASN A 9 1.91 10.20 -26.51
CA ASN A 9 2.17 9.87 -25.11
C ASN A 9 0.97 9.07 -24.61
N ARG A 10 0.98 7.77 -24.91
CA ARG A 10 0.02 6.80 -24.43
C ARG A 10 0.34 6.50 -22.97
N ILE A 11 -0.67 6.58 -22.12
CA ILE A 11 -0.57 6.24 -20.69
C ILE A 11 -1.22 4.87 -20.51
N VAL A 12 -0.50 3.94 -19.92
CA VAL A 12 -1.06 2.68 -19.41
C VAL A 12 -1.23 2.87 -17.91
N ASP A 13 -2.44 2.69 -17.44
CA ASP A 13 -2.79 2.77 -16.02
C ASP A 13 -2.68 1.39 -15.37
N TYR A 14 -2.47 1.40 -14.05
CA TYR A 14 -2.13 0.21 -13.31
C TYR A 14 -2.65 0.31 -11.88
N GLU A 15 -3.51 -0.64 -11.52
CA GLU A 15 -4.14 -0.80 -10.22
C GLU A 15 -3.77 -2.18 -9.65
N ILE A 16 -3.77 -2.30 -8.33
CA ILE A 16 -3.37 -3.51 -7.62
C ILE A 16 -4.40 -3.92 -6.60
N GLN A 17 -4.54 -5.22 -6.39
CA GLN A 17 -5.24 -5.76 -5.25
C GLN A 17 -4.22 -6.40 -4.29
N LEU A 18 -4.08 -5.80 -3.11
CA LEU A 18 -3.24 -6.30 -2.02
C LEU A 18 -3.95 -6.42 -0.69
N ASP A 19 -5.21 -6.00 -0.60
CA ASP A 19 -6.06 -6.14 0.57
C ASP A 19 -7.19 -7.14 0.32
N THR A 20 -8.06 -7.27 1.31
CA THR A 20 -9.37 -7.90 1.14
C THR A 20 -10.40 -6.94 1.66
N ASP A 21 -11.58 -6.95 1.04
CA ASP A 21 -12.81 -6.16 1.23
C ASP A 21 -13.32 -5.93 2.68
N ALA A 22 -12.49 -6.09 3.71
CA ALA A 22 -12.79 -5.96 5.13
C ALA A 22 -12.93 -4.52 5.63
N GLY A 23 -12.85 -3.51 4.76
CA GLY A 23 -13.03 -2.10 5.17
C GLY A 23 -13.14 -1.09 4.03
N THR A 24 -12.44 -1.33 2.92
CA THR A 24 -12.53 -0.53 1.69
C THR A 24 -12.79 -1.49 0.55
N ILE A 25 -14.01 -1.51 0.00
CA ILE A 25 -14.25 -2.20 -1.28
C ILE A 25 -13.64 -1.27 -2.32
N GLU A 26 -12.40 -1.52 -2.72
CA GLU A 26 -11.87 -0.90 -3.92
C GLU A 26 -12.68 -1.39 -5.11
N ASP A 27 -13.49 -0.49 -5.67
CA ASP A 27 -14.23 -0.75 -6.89
C ASP A 27 -13.26 -0.65 -8.06
N PHE A 28 -12.53 -1.74 -8.31
CA PHE A 28 -11.55 -1.84 -9.40
C PHE A 28 -12.19 -1.61 -10.78
N GLU A 29 -13.48 -1.93 -10.94
CA GLU A 29 -14.21 -1.62 -12.18
C GLU A 29 -14.45 -0.12 -12.32
N ALA A 30 -14.82 0.58 -11.24
CA ALA A 30 -14.90 2.04 -11.24
C ALA A 30 -13.52 2.71 -11.41
N ALA A 31 -12.47 2.17 -10.80
CA ALA A 31 -11.08 2.64 -10.98
C ALA A 31 -10.66 2.51 -12.45
N LYS A 32 -10.87 1.34 -13.05
CA LYS A 32 -10.64 1.08 -14.47
C LYS A 32 -11.45 1.99 -15.38
N ALA A 33 -12.75 2.15 -15.11
CA ALA A 33 -13.61 3.06 -15.87
C ALA A 33 -13.12 4.51 -15.78
N LYS A 34 -12.67 4.94 -14.59
CA LYS A 34 -12.07 6.26 -14.37
C LYS A 34 -10.76 6.42 -15.14
N ALA A 35 -9.85 5.46 -15.09
CA ALA A 35 -8.58 5.47 -15.81
C ALA A 35 -8.78 5.67 -17.32
N MET A 36 -9.71 4.90 -17.91
CA MET A 36 -10.06 5.04 -19.32
C MET A 36 -10.67 6.41 -19.63
N LYS A 37 -11.53 6.93 -18.74
CA LYS A 37 -12.15 8.26 -18.89
C LYS A 37 -11.13 9.40 -18.87
N ILE A 38 -10.06 9.29 -18.10
CA ILE A 38 -9.02 10.32 -17.97
C ILE A 38 -7.88 10.18 -18.99
N GLY A 39 -7.99 9.24 -19.93
CA GLY A 39 -7.12 9.15 -21.11
C GLY A 39 -6.10 8.00 -21.11
N ALA A 40 -6.21 7.04 -20.19
CA ALA A 40 -5.43 5.82 -20.29
C ALA A 40 -5.83 5.00 -21.53
N VAL A 41 -4.86 4.40 -22.21
CA VAL A 41 -5.11 3.52 -23.37
C VAL A 41 -5.38 2.08 -22.97
N ALA A 42 -4.95 1.71 -21.77
CA ALA A 42 -5.18 0.43 -21.12
C ALA A 42 -5.12 0.65 -19.60
N CYS A 43 -5.78 -0.21 -18.85
CA CYS A 43 -5.72 -0.24 -17.39
C CYS A 43 -5.63 -1.70 -16.95
N TYR A 44 -4.57 -2.01 -16.21
CA TYR A 44 -4.29 -3.33 -15.64
C TYR A 44 -4.74 -3.35 -14.18
N VAL A 45 -5.37 -4.44 -13.76
CA VAL A 45 -5.74 -4.69 -12.36
C VAL A 45 -5.16 -6.04 -12.01
N GLU A 46 -4.16 -6.06 -11.13
CA GLU A 46 -3.41 -7.28 -10.80
C GLU A 46 -3.68 -7.71 -9.35
N ASP A 47 -4.12 -8.96 -9.16
CA ASP A 47 -4.24 -9.57 -7.84
C ASP A 47 -2.89 -10.14 -7.41
N LEU A 48 -2.24 -9.42 -6.49
CA LEU A 48 -0.89 -9.73 -6.03
C LEU A 48 -0.86 -10.34 -4.62
N ARG A 49 -2.03 -10.70 -4.06
CA ARG A 49 -2.17 -11.16 -2.67
C ARG A 49 -1.35 -12.40 -2.38
N LYS A 50 -1.43 -13.40 -3.26
CA LYS A 50 -0.69 -14.66 -3.11
C LYS A 50 0.81 -14.43 -3.18
N GLU A 51 1.27 -13.65 -4.16
CA GLU A 51 2.68 -13.31 -4.31
C GLU A 51 3.19 -12.53 -3.09
N PHE A 52 2.43 -11.54 -2.60
CA PHE A 52 2.77 -10.76 -1.42
C PHE A 52 2.90 -11.62 -0.16
N ILE A 53 2.02 -12.60 0.03
CA ILE A 53 2.10 -13.49 1.19
C ILE A 53 3.28 -14.45 1.06
N GLU A 54 3.36 -15.18 -0.06
CA GLU A 54 4.32 -16.28 -0.21
C GLU A 54 5.76 -15.81 -0.40
N GLU A 55 5.97 -14.71 -1.14
CA GLU A 55 7.31 -14.25 -1.50
C GLU A 55 7.86 -13.19 -0.54
N LEU A 56 7.01 -12.49 0.24
CA LEU A 56 7.44 -11.38 1.10
C LEU A 56 7.04 -11.61 2.56
N CYS A 57 5.76 -11.79 2.86
CA CYS A 57 5.31 -11.92 4.27
C CYS A 57 5.86 -13.18 4.94
N TYR A 58 5.80 -14.33 4.27
CA TYR A 58 6.30 -15.59 4.83
C TYR A 58 7.82 -15.59 5.06
N PRO A 59 8.66 -15.13 4.11
CA PRO A 59 10.09 -14.94 4.38
C PRO A 59 10.36 -13.95 5.53
N ALA A 60 9.60 -12.85 5.62
CA ALA A 60 9.72 -11.91 6.73
C ALA A 60 9.39 -12.55 8.08
N VAL A 61 8.36 -13.39 8.15
CA VAL A 61 8.03 -14.20 9.33
C VAL A 61 9.16 -15.20 9.63
N GLN A 62 9.66 -15.89 8.61
CA GLN A 62 10.69 -16.93 8.76
C GLN A 62 11.99 -16.37 9.37
N CYS A 63 12.36 -15.13 9.04
CA CYS A 63 13.54 -14.47 9.60
C CYS A 63 13.25 -13.55 10.79
N ASN A 64 11.98 -13.46 11.24
CA ASN A 64 11.53 -12.50 12.25
C ASN A 64 11.97 -11.06 11.92
N ALA A 65 11.68 -10.61 10.68
CA ALA A 65 12.02 -9.27 10.24
C ALA A 65 11.24 -8.23 11.05
N ILE A 66 11.95 -7.44 11.85
CA ILE A 66 11.39 -6.38 12.67
C ILE A 66 12.31 -5.16 12.55
N TYR A 67 11.75 -4.02 12.17
CA TYR A 67 12.47 -2.76 12.10
C TYR A 67 12.42 -2.04 13.44
N GLU A 68 13.59 -1.58 13.91
CA GLU A 68 13.76 -0.90 15.20
C GLU A 68 13.12 -1.66 16.38
N ASN A 69 13.10 -3.00 16.30
CA ASN A 69 12.50 -3.91 17.27
C ASN A 69 10.99 -3.75 17.51
N VAL A 70 10.28 -2.97 16.69
CA VAL A 70 8.82 -2.80 16.84
C VAL A 70 8.06 -2.95 15.52
N TYR A 71 8.51 -2.32 14.43
CA TYR A 71 7.72 -2.26 13.20
C TYR A 71 7.82 -3.55 12.36
N LEU A 72 6.66 -4.12 12.00
CA LEU A 72 6.53 -5.36 11.22
C LEU A 72 6.51 -5.16 9.69
N LEU A 73 6.94 -3.99 9.21
CA LEU A 73 7.29 -3.75 7.80
C LEU A 73 6.15 -3.88 6.77
N GLY A 74 4.88 -3.79 7.15
CA GLY A 74 3.73 -4.02 6.26
C GLY A 74 3.78 -3.24 4.93
N THR A 75 4.02 -1.92 4.98
CA THR A 75 4.17 -1.09 3.78
C THR A 75 5.44 -1.44 3.01
N SER A 76 6.55 -1.62 3.73
CA SER A 76 7.87 -1.89 3.15
C SER A 76 7.90 -3.19 2.35
N LEU A 77 7.21 -4.24 2.83
CA LEU A 77 7.14 -5.54 2.17
C LEU A 77 6.24 -5.52 0.94
N ALA A 78 5.20 -4.67 0.91
CA ALA A 78 4.28 -4.60 -0.22
C ALA A 78 4.92 -3.95 -1.47
N ARG A 79 5.69 -2.86 -1.30
CA ARG A 79 6.18 -2.06 -2.44
C ARG A 79 7.00 -2.83 -3.48
N PRO A 80 7.90 -3.76 -3.11
CA PRO A 80 8.63 -4.58 -4.08
C PRO A 80 7.73 -5.42 -5.00
N VAL A 81 6.62 -5.98 -4.48
CA VAL A 81 5.67 -6.79 -5.26
C VAL A 81 4.96 -5.93 -6.30
N ILE A 82 4.50 -4.75 -5.87
CA ILE A 82 3.87 -3.76 -6.75
C ILE A 82 4.85 -3.33 -7.84
N ALA A 83 6.10 -3.04 -7.47
CA ALA A 83 7.12 -2.63 -8.41
C ALA A 83 7.47 -3.72 -9.44
N ARG A 84 7.51 -5.00 -9.02
CA ARG A 84 7.68 -6.15 -9.92
C ARG A 84 6.59 -6.16 -10.97
N SER A 85 5.34 -6.16 -10.56
CA SER A 85 4.21 -6.26 -11.47
C SER A 85 4.09 -5.02 -12.39
N GLN A 86 4.37 -3.80 -11.88
CA GLN A 86 4.40 -2.60 -12.73
C GLN A 86 5.49 -2.67 -13.81
N ILE A 87 6.67 -3.22 -13.50
CA ILE A 87 7.75 -3.41 -14.49
C ILE A 87 7.36 -4.48 -15.52
N GLU A 88 6.68 -5.56 -15.12
CA GLU A 88 6.19 -6.57 -16.07
C GLU A 88 5.15 -6.00 -17.04
N VAL A 89 4.21 -5.18 -16.56
CA VAL A 89 3.27 -4.44 -17.41
C VAL A 89 4.01 -3.48 -18.35
N ALA A 90 5.00 -2.74 -17.83
CA ALA A 90 5.81 -1.83 -18.64
C ALA A 90 6.56 -2.56 -19.76
N LYS A 91 7.11 -3.75 -19.50
CA LYS A 91 7.75 -4.59 -20.52
C LYS A 91 6.74 -5.08 -21.56
N LYS A 92 5.59 -5.58 -21.10
CA LYS A 92 4.51 -6.08 -21.98
C LYS A 92 4.01 -5.02 -22.95
N GLU A 93 3.84 -3.79 -22.47
CA GLU A 93 3.33 -2.65 -23.26
C GLU A 93 4.44 -1.88 -24.00
N GLY A 94 5.71 -2.25 -23.81
CA GLY A 94 6.84 -1.55 -24.41
C GLY A 94 7.02 -0.12 -23.89
N CYS A 95 6.64 0.14 -22.64
CA CYS A 95 6.78 1.44 -21.99
C CYS A 95 8.25 1.83 -21.85
N PHE A 96 8.58 3.09 -22.20
CA PHE A 96 9.93 3.62 -22.02
C PHE A 96 10.18 4.16 -20.60
N ALA A 97 9.10 4.36 -19.84
CA ALA A 97 9.12 4.91 -18.49
C ALA A 97 8.02 4.27 -17.62
N VAL A 98 8.25 4.27 -16.31
CA VAL A 98 7.25 4.03 -15.26
C VAL A 98 7.03 5.31 -14.46
N SER A 99 5.85 5.44 -13.86
CA SER A 99 5.49 6.60 -13.03
C SER A 99 4.90 6.13 -11.71
N HIS A 100 5.12 6.90 -10.64
CA HIS A 100 4.51 6.66 -9.33
C HIS A 100 4.07 7.98 -8.68
N GLY A 101 3.04 7.90 -7.84
CA GLY A 101 2.42 9.05 -7.16
C GLY A 101 2.98 9.36 -5.76
N CYS A 102 4.04 8.66 -5.33
CA CYS A 102 4.61 8.85 -3.99
C CYS A 102 5.07 10.30 -3.78
N THR A 103 4.88 10.81 -2.56
CA THR A 103 5.36 12.16 -2.21
C THR A 103 6.89 12.20 -2.21
N GLY A 104 7.46 13.39 -2.48
CA GLY A 104 8.91 13.58 -2.48
C GLY A 104 9.58 13.50 -1.11
N LYS A 105 8.82 13.30 -0.02
CA LYS A 105 9.31 13.30 1.37
C LYS A 105 9.18 11.94 2.09
N GLY A 106 8.56 10.95 1.46
CA GLY A 106 8.31 9.63 2.05
C GLY A 106 9.35 8.58 1.66
N ASN A 107 9.34 7.44 2.35
CA ASN A 107 10.22 6.30 2.06
C ASN A 107 9.79 5.52 0.80
N ASP A 108 8.51 5.56 0.42
CA ASP A 108 7.98 4.80 -0.71
C ASP A 108 8.61 5.13 -2.05
N GLN A 109 8.97 6.39 -2.30
CA GLN A 109 9.69 6.76 -3.53
C GLN A 109 10.99 5.96 -3.68
N VAL A 110 11.73 5.78 -2.58
CA VAL A 110 12.99 5.04 -2.57
C VAL A 110 12.73 3.55 -2.79
N ARG A 111 11.71 2.99 -2.12
CA ARG A 111 11.31 1.58 -2.25
C ARG A 111 10.97 1.23 -3.71
N PHE A 112 10.12 2.05 -4.35
CA PHE A 112 9.73 1.85 -5.74
C PHE A 112 10.91 2.00 -6.70
N GLU A 113 11.68 3.08 -6.58
CA GLU A 113 12.74 3.37 -7.54
C GLU A 113 13.90 2.38 -7.46
N LEU A 114 14.34 2.01 -6.26
CA LEU A 114 15.35 0.97 -6.11
C LEU A 114 14.87 -0.36 -6.71
N ALA A 115 13.60 -0.72 -6.50
CA ALA A 115 13.02 -1.92 -7.10
C ALA A 115 12.95 -1.82 -8.64
N PHE A 116 12.49 -0.69 -9.20
CA PHE A 116 12.46 -0.48 -10.64
C PHE A 116 13.84 -0.60 -11.27
N TYR A 117 14.86 0.02 -10.67
CA TYR A 117 16.23 -0.03 -11.18
C TYR A 117 16.88 -1.39 -10.99
N ALA A 118 16.53 -2.13 -9.93
CA ALA A 118 16.98 -3.51 -9.77
C ALA A 118 16.39 -4.45 -10.85
N LEU A 119 15.13 -4.25 -11.22
CA LEU A 119 14.41 -5.09 -12.19
C LEU A 119 14.66 -4.70 -13.65
N GLN A 120 14.81 -3.40 -13.92
CA GLN A 120 15.07 -2.85 -15.25
C GLN A 120 15.95 -1.59 -15.15
N PRO A 121 17.28 -1.73 -15.07
CA PRO A 121 18.21 -0.62 -14.79
C PRO A 121 18.14 0.59 -15.74
N LYS A 122 17.62 0.39 -16.97
CA LYS A 122 17.50 1.44 -18.00
C LYS A 122 16.12 2.10 -18.06
N ILE A 123 15.16 1.67 -17.24
CA ILE A 123 13.82 2.28 -17.22
C ILE A 123 13.93 3.74 -16.78
N LYS A 124 13.16 4.63 -17.42
CA LYS A 124 13.02 6.00 -16.92
C LYS A 124 11.95 6.03 -15.84
N VAL A 125 12.20 6.74 -14.74
CA VAL A 125 11.19 6.97 -13.71
C VAL A 125 10.69 8.40 -13.84
N ILE A 126 9.37 8.57 -13.88
CA ILE A 126 8.68 9.85 -13.81
C ILE A 126 8.06 9.95 -12.42
N ALA A 127 8.56 10.86 -11.59
CA ALA A 127 8.06 11.09 -10.24
C ALA A 127 7.53 12.54 -10.15
N PRO A 128 6.25 12.79 -10.46
CA PRO A 128 5.70 14.14 -10.58
C PRO A 128 5.96 15.01 -9.35
N TRP A 129 5.84 14.45 -8.14
CA TRP A 129 6.09 15.18 -6.89
C TRP A 129 7.53 15.65 -6.65
N ARG A 130 8.48 15.31 -7.54
CA ARG A 130 9.85 15.83 -7.55
C ARG A 130 10.17 16.70 -8.78
N MET A 131 9.20 16.91 -9.65
CA MET A 131 9.37 17.78 -10.82
C MET A 131 8.98 19.21 -10.45
N PRO A 132 9.89 20.21 -10.61
CA PRO A 132 9.58 21.62 -10.40
C PRO A 132 8.28 22.08 -11.03
N GLU A 133 8.07 21.72 -12.28
CA GLU A 133 6.90 22.13 -13.05
C GLU A 133 5.59 21.58 -12.48
N PHE A 134 5.64 20.45 -11.77
CA PHE A 134 4.45 19.85 -11.16
C PHE A 134 4.18 20.44 -9.79
N TYR A 135 5.16 20.53 -8.89
CA TYR A 135 4.90 21.05 -7.53
C TYR A 135 4.64 22.55 -7.53
N GLU A 136 5.22 23.33 -8.45
CA GLU A 136 4.91 24.76 -8.62
C GLU A 136 3.48 24.96 -9.11
N ARG A 137 3.00 24.06 -9.98
CA ARG A 137 1.63 24.07 -10.49
C ARG A 137 0.61 23.56 -9.46
N PHE A 138 1.02 22.61 -8.61
CA PHE A 138 0.16 21.95 -7.64
C PHE A 138 0.75 22.08 -6.22
N PRO A 139 0.75 23.29 -5.62
CA PRO A 139 1.36 23.53 -4.32
C PRO A 139 0.62 22.87 -3.15
N GLY A 140 -0.60 22.38 -3.38
CA GLY A 140 -1.41 21.75 -2.34
C GLY A 140 -2.67 21.09 -2.90
N ARG A 141 -3.47 20.52 -1.98
CA ARG A 141 -4.67 19.77 -2.32
C ARG A 141 -5.71 20.59 -3.08
N ASP A 142 -5.89 21.86 -2.71
CA ASP A 142 -6.90 22.73 -3.34
C ASP A 142 -6.61 22.94 -4.83
N ALA A 143 -5.34 23.17 -5.20
CA ALA A 143 -4.94 23.29 -6.61
C ALA A 143 -5.18 21.99 -7.42
N LEU A 144 -5.01 20.82 -6.80
CA LEU A 144 -5.35 19.54 -7.43
C LEU A 144 -6.86 19.39 -7.65
N LEU A 145 -7.68 19.82 -6.68
CA LEU A 145 -9.14 19.79 -6.76
C LEU A 145 -9.65 20.74 -7.84
N ASP A 146 -9.11 21.96 -7.90
CA ASP A 146 -9.45 22.95 -8.94
C ASP A 146 -9.10 22.42 -10.34
N TYR A 147 -7.92 21.83 -10.49
CA TYR A 147 -7.52 21.21 -11.76
C TYR A 147 -8.43 20.04 -12.14
N ALA A 148 -8.78 19.18 -11.17
CA ALA A 148 -9.68 18.07 -11.41
C ALA A 148 -11.08 18.54 -11.85
N ALA A 149 -11.62 19.57 -11.20
CA ALA A 149 -12.88 20.20 -11.58
C ALA A 149 -12.82 20.82 -12.99
N ALA A 150 -11.76 21.58 -13.28
CA ALA A 150 -11.56 22.24 -14.57
C ALA A 150 -11.36 21.26 -15.74
N THR A 151 -10.84 20.06 -15.47
CA THR A 151 -10.57 19.02 -16.49
C THR A 151 -11.57 17.87 -16.49
N GLY A 152 -12.58 17.91 -15.62
CA GLY A 152 -13.61 16.86 -15.51
C GLY A 152 -13.11 15.53 -14.94
N ILE A 153 -11.99 15.53 -14.21
CA ILE A 153 -11.50 14.35 -13.49
C ILE A 153 -12.41 14.10 -12.28
N PRO A 154 -13.06 12.93 -12.19
CA PRO A 154 -13.94 12.63 -11.06
C PRO A 154 -13.12 12.43 -9.78
N VAL A 155 -13.46 13.18 -8.74
CA VAL A 155 -12.82 13.11 -7.41
C VAL A 155 -13.87 12.75 -6.37
N SER A 156 -13.65 11.63 -5.67
CA SER A 156 -14.48 11.15 -4.55
C SER A 156 -14.01 11.67 -3.19
N SER A 157 -12.88 12.38 -3.16
CA SER A 157 -12.25 12.83 -1.91
C SER A 157 -13.17 13.77 -1.13
N THR A 158 -13.59 13.35 0.06
CA THR A 158 -14.17 14.21 1.08
C THR A 158 -13.05 14.73 2.01
N LYS A 159 -13.28 15.80 2.78
CA LYS A 159 -12.32 16.39 3.74
C LYS A 159 -12.00 15.48 4.96
N SER A 160 -12.18 14.17 4.86
CA SER A 160 -12.81 13.43 5.95
C SER A 160 -11.91 12.79 7.01
N LYS A 161 -10.58 12.76 6.86
CA LYS A 161 -9.72 12.22 7.94
C LYS A 161 -8.43 13.03 8.12
N PRO A 162 -8.04 13.37 9.36
CA PRO A 162 -6.86 14.19 9.65
C PRO A 162 -5.56 13.38 9.66
N TRP A 163 -5.47 12.26 8.93
CA TRP A 163 -4.29 11.41 8.82
C TRP A 163 -4.18 10.79 7.42
N SER A 164 -2.96 10.42 7.04
CA SER A 164 -2.64 9.57 5.89
C SER A 164 -2.81 8.11 6.28
N MET A 165 -3.12 7.25 5.31
CA MET A 165 -3.39 5.82 5.54
C MET A 165 -2.86 4.96 4.40
N ASP A 166 -2.24 3.83 4.73
CA ASP A 166 -1.89 2.74 3.79
C ASP A 166 -2.56 1.46 4.30
N GLU A 167 -3.15 0.66 3.41
CA GLU A 167 -3.79 -0.61 3.75
C GLU A 167 -3.33 -1.70 2.80
N ASN A 168 -3.04 -2.87 3.35
CA ASN A 168 -2.86 -4.10 2.60
C ASN A 168 -3.20 -5.30 3.50
N LEU A 169 -3.02 -6.51 3.00
CA LEU A 169 -3.26 -7.74 3.76
C LEU A 169 -2.50 -7.79 5.09
N ALA A 170 -1.27 -7.28 5.16
CA ALA A 170 -0.41 -7.41 6.33
C ALA A 170 -0.72 -6.39 7.42
N HIS A 171 -1.13 -5.16 7.09
CA HIS A 171 -1.42 -4.12 8.08
C HIS A 171 -2.31 -3.00 7.55
N CYS A 172 -2.64 -2.05 8.42
CA CYS A 172 -3.04 -0.72 8.00
C CYS A 172 -2.29 0.33 8.82
N SER A 173 -1.52 1.19 8.15
CA SER A 173 -0.83 2.29 8.81
C SER A 173 -1.66 3.58 8.83
N TYR A 174 -1.38 4.41 9.83
CA TYR A 174 -1.90 5.77 10.00
C TYR A 174 -0.75 6.70 10.36
N GLU A 175 -0.61 7.82 9.66
CA GLU A 175 0.44 8.80 9.94
C GLU A 175 -0.04 10.23 9.65
N ALA A 176 0.81 11.21 9.94
CA ALA A 176 0.58 12.62 9.64
C ALA A 176 -0.59 13.28 10.41
N GLY A 177 -0.74 14.59 10.20
CA GLY A 177 -1.79 15.41 10.80
C GLY A 177 -1.71 15.43 12.33
N ILE A 178 -2.76 14.99 13.03
CA ILE A 178 -2.76 14.98 14.50
C ILE A 178 -1.73 14.01 15.10
N LEU A 179 -1.27 13.03 14.31
CA LEU A 179 -0.35 11.99 14.76
C LEU A 179 1.12 12.42 14.70
N GLU A 180 1.42 13.59 14.11
CA GLU A 180 2.79 14.14 14.09
C GLU A 180 3.26 14.63 15.47
N ASP A 181 2.33 14.79 16.42
CA ASP A 181 2.64 15.08 17.82
C ASP A 181 2.65 13.77 18.64
N PRO A 182 3.84 13.29 19.08
CA PRO A 182 3.97 12.08 19.90
C PRO A 182 3.14 12.07 21.19
N ASP A 183 2.82 13.26 21.72
CA ASP A 183 2.04 13.39 22.96
C ASP A 183 0.53 13.31 22.69
N THR A 184 0.10 13.20 21.43
CA THR A 184 -1.30 13.05 21.04
C THR A 184 -1.72 11.58 21.01
N THR A 185 -2.70 11.21 21.84
CA THR A 185 -3.31 9.87 21.81
C THR A 185 -4.14 9.67 20.55
N ALA A 186 -3.90 8.56 19.85
CA ALA A 186 -4.68 8.18 18.67
C ALA A 186 -6.18 8.04 18.98
N PRO A 187 -7.08 8.66 18.18
CA PRO A 187 -8.52 8.52 18.34
C PRO A 187 -9.00 7.07 18.23
N ALA A 188 -9.98 6.69 19.04
CA ALA A 188 -10.48 5.30 19.08
C ALA A 188 -11.13 4.86 17.75
N ASP A 189 -11.69 5.78 16.98
CA ASP A 189 -12.32 5.56 15.67
C ASP A 189 -11.32 5.52 14.50
N MET A 190 -10.04 5.75 14.77
CA MET A 190 -8.96 5.59 13.78
C MET A 190 -8.75 4.11 13.42
N TRP A 191 -8.79 3.23 14.42
CA TRP A 191 -8.49 1.81 14.28
C TRP A 191 -9.60 1.05 13.54
N LYS A 192 -9.45 0.87 12.23
CA LYS A 192 -10.49 0.23 11.41
C LYS A 192 -10.49 -1.31 11.42
N LEU A 193 -9.32 -1.92 11.61
CA LEU A 193 -9.14 -3.37 11.43
C LEU A 193 -9.34 -4.16 12.71
N THR A 194 -8.81 -3.66 13.83
CA THR A 194 -8.75 -4.39 15.09
C THR A 194 -9.79 -3.85 16.07
N VAL A 195 -10.47 -4.76 16.77
CA VAL A 195 -11.28 -4.41 17.94
C VAL A 195 -10.37 -3.82 19.01
N ASP A 196 -10.88 -2.84 19.75
CA ASP A 196 -10.17 -2.33 20.93
C ASP A 196 -9.97 -3.50 21.93
N PRO A 197 -8.75 -3.77 22.43
CA PRO A 197 -8.54 -4.82 23.44
C PRO A 197 -9.50 -4.75 24.63
N LEU A 198 -9.94 -3.55 25.03
CA LEU A 198 -10.91 -3.35 26.11
C LEU A 198 -12.35 -3.77 25.75
N LYS A 199 -12.61 -4.02 24.46
CA LYS A 199 -13.89 -4.47 23.90
C LYS A 199 -13.79 -5.86 23.23
N ALA A 200 -12.62 -6.49 23.27
CA ALA A 200 -12.40 -7.82 22.73
C ALA A 200 -13.11 -8.89 23.58
N PRO A 201 -13.39 -10.08 23.04
CA PRO A 201 -13.96 -11.19 23.80
C PRO A 201 -13.09 -11.55 25.01
N ASP A 202 -13.71 -11.76 26.17
CA ASP A 202 -13.04 -12.17 27.41
C ASP A 202 -12.86 -13.70 27.52
N THR A 203 -12.95 -14.41 26.38
CA THR A 203 -12.80 -15.86 26.29
C THR A 203 -11.72 -16.19 25.28
N PRO A 204 -10.76 -17.08 25.61
CA PRO A 204 -9.72 -17.47 24.68
C PRO A 204 -10.31 -18.21 23.48
N GLU A 205 -9.65 -18.07 22.34
CA GLU A 205 -9.95 -18.83 21.14
C GLU A 205 -8.74 -19.64 20.71
N ASP A 206 -8.91 -20.97 20.73
CA ASP A 206 -7.83 -21.88 20.38
C ASP A 206 -7.78 -22.15 18.88
N PHE A 207 -6.57 -22.07 18.33
CA PHE A 207 -6.26 -22.52 16.99
C PHE A 207 -4.88 -23.19 16.97
N THR A 208 -4.65 -24.06 15.99
CA THR A 208 -3.33 -24.66 15.75
C THR A 208 -2.80 -24.22 14.40
N LEU A 209 -1.66 -23.52 14.42
CA LEU A 209 -0.93 -23.14 13.22
C LEU A 209 0.25 -24.10 13.03
N PHE A 210 0.31 -24.75 11.87
CA PHE A 210 1.35 -25.69 11.51
C PHE A 210 2.38 -25.00 10.62
N PHE A 211 3.65 -25.29 10.89
CA PHE A 211 4.77 -24.78 10.14
C PHE A 211 5.56 -25.91 9.50
N GLU A 212 6.05 -25.69 8.28
CA GLU A 212 7.07 -26.51 7.64
C GLU A 212 8.23 -25.60 7.24
N LYS A 213 9.45 -25.94 7.70
CA LYS A 213 10.66 -25.14 7.44
C LYS A 213 10.50 -23.65 7.81
N GLY A 214 9.72 -23.33 8.84
CA GLY A 214 9.47 -21.96 9.28
C GLY A 214 8.40 -21.20 8.49
N ILE A 215 7.72 -21.84 7.54
CA ILE A 215 6.62 -21.25 6.77
C ILE A 215 5.28 -21.82 7.25
N PRO A 216 4.23 -21.00 7.46
CA PRO A 216 2.90 -21.49 7.77
C PRO A 216 2.30 -22.30 6.62
N THR A 217 1.82 -23.52 6.90
CA THR A 217 1.28 -24.42 5.87
C THR A 217 -0.17 -24.84 6.10
N LYS A 218 -0.65 -24.77 7.36
CA LYS A 218 -2.01 -25.16 7.70
C LYS A 218 -2.46 -24.47 8.98
N LEU A 219 -3.70 -23.99 8.99
CA LEU A 219 -4.39 -23.50 10.18
C LEU A 219 -5.59 -24.40 10.47
N VAL A 220 -5.75 -24.80 11.73
CA VAL A 220 -6.91 -25.54 12.23
C VAL A 220 -7.57 -24.73 13.33
N THR A 221 -8.86 -24.42 13.15
CA THR A 221 -9.73 -23.78 14.15
C THR A 221 -10.91 -24.72 14.46
N LYS A 222 -11.81 -24.30 15.36
CA LYS A 222 -13.02 -25.07 15.67
C LYS A 222 -13.97 -25.12 14.47
N GLY A 223 -13.84 -26.18 13.66
CA GLY A 223 -14.70 -26.46 12.52
C GLY A 223 -14.16 -26.03 11.16
N LYS A 224 -12.93 -25.50 11.08
CA LYS A 224 -12.30 -25.09 9.81
C LYS A 224 -10.85 -25.55 9.75
N THR A 225 -10.44 -26.07 8.60
CA THR A 225 -9.03 -26.30 8.25
C THR A 225 -8.72 -25.52 6.99
N VAL A 226 -7.63 -24.76 6.99
CA VAL A 226 -7.21 -23.92 5.86
C VAL A 226 -5.77 -24.24 5.51
N THR A 227 -5.49 -24.40 4.22
CA THR A 227 -4.15 -24.71 3.69
C THR A 227 -3.69 -23.76 2.57
N GLY A 228 -4.61 -22.97 1.99
CA GLY A 228 -4.24 -21.93 1.03
C GLY A 228 -3.57 -20.76 1.75
N SER A 229 -2.49 -20.22 1.19
CA SER A 229 -1.66 -19.20 1.82
C SER A 229 -2.43 -17.91 2.10
N VAL A 230 -3.19 -17.43 1.12
CA VAL A 230 -4.03 -16.24 1.24
C VAL A 230 -5.13 -16.44 2.27
N GLU A 231 -5.87 -17.54 2.19
CA GLU A 231 -6.96 -17.85 3.11
C GLU A 231 -6.47 -18.07 4.53
N LEU A 232 -5.30 -18.70 4.69
CA LEU A 232 -4.68 -18.92 5.99
C LEU A 232 -4.31 -17.58 6.62
N PHE A 233 -3.62 -16.71 5.88
CA PHE A 233 -3.21 -15.39 6.35
C PHE A 233 -4.43 -14.54 6.76
N LEU A 234 -5.47 -14.58 5.94
CA LEU A 234 -6.74 -13.91 6.22
C LEU A 234 -7.46 -14.44 7.44
N GLU A 235 -7.50 -15.76 7.61
CA GLU A 235 -8.13 -16.36 8.77
C GLU A 235 -7.38 -15.95 10.05
N VAL A 236 -6.05 -16.02 10.06
CA VAL A 236 -5.22 -15.55 11.19
C VAL A 236 -5.47 -14.07 11.48
N ASN A 237 -5.50 -13.22 10.45
CA ASN A 237 -5.85 -11.81 10.58
C ASN A 237 -7.23 -11.63 11.21
N ALA A 238 -8.24 -12.40 10.77
CA ALA A 238 -9.58 -12.33 11.33
C ALA A 238 -9.61 -12.74 12.82
N ILE A 239 -8.77 -13.70 13.24
CA ILE A 239 -8.61 -14.07 14.66
C ILE A 239 -7.96 -12.92 15.43
N ALA A 240 -6.82 -12.44 14.97
CA ALA A 240 -6.09 -11.35 15.63
C ALA A 240 -6.97 -10.09 15.78
N ARG A 241 -7.66 -9.70 14.71
CA ARG A 241 -8.51 -8.49 14.66
C ARG A 241 -9.66 -8.54 15.67
N ARG A 242 -10.40 -9.64 15.77
CA ARG A 242 -11.52 -9.76 16.71
C ARG A 242 -11.08 -9.83 18.17
N HIS A 243 -9.84 -10.24 18.43
CA HIS A 243 -9.22 -10.30 19.76
C HIS A 243 -8.33 -9.08 20.08
N GLY A 244 -8.34 -8.04 19.24
CA GLY A 244 -7.60 -6.79 19.47
C GLY A 244 -6.08 -6.90 19.40
N VAL A 245 -5.55 -7.92 18.74
CA VAL A 245 -4.11 -8.15 18.60
C VAL A 245 -3.54 -7.33 17.44
N GLY A 246 -2.37 -6.72 17.65
CA GLY A 246 -1.53 -6.19 16.57
C GLY A 246 -1.51 -4.67 16.40
N ARG A 247 -2.10 -3.89 17.33
CA ARG A 247 -1.92 -2.42 17.33
C ARG A 247 -0.51 -2.05 17.79
N ILE A 248 0.14 -1.16 17.05
CA ILE A 248 1.49 -0.68 17.32
C ILE A 248 1.48 0.86 17.22
N ASP A 249 2.01 1.51 18.25
CA ASP A 249 2.16 2.97 18.32
C ASP A 249 3.64 3.32 18.51
N ILE A 250 4.26 3.95 17.51
CA ILE A 250 5.71 4.19 17.48
C ILE A 250 6.15 5.50 16.81
N VAL A 251 7.36 5.93 17.19
CA VAL A 251 8.23 6.77 16.36
C VAL A 251 9.17 5.86 15.58
N GLU A 252 9.29 6.04 14.27
CA GLU A 252 10.31 5.37 13.46
C GLU A 252 11.32 6.36 12.86
N ASN A 253 12.54 5.89 12.59
CA ASN A 253 13.49 6.65 11.78
C ASN A 253 13.26 6.41 10.28
N ARG A 254 13.11 7.48 9.49
CA ARG A 254 12.96 7.35 8.02
C ARG A 254 14.30 7.19 7.33
N PHE A 255 14.31 6.43 6.22
CA PHE A 255 15.48 6.37 5.35
C PHE A 255 15.72 7.69 4.59
N SER A 256 14.64 8.34 4.14
CA SER A 256 14.69 9.54 3.29
C SER A 256 14.93 10.86 4.04
N LYS A 257 14.93 10.85 5.38
CA LYS A 257 15.18 12.02 6.23
C LYS A 257 16.14 11.67 7.36
N ILE A 258 17.04 12.59 7.68
CA ILE A 258 17.70 12.62 9.00
C ILE A 258 16.71 13.31 9.95
N GLY A 259 15.84 12.55 10.62
CA GLY A 259 14.91 13.03 11.64
C GLY A 259 13.72 12.07 11.88
N PRO A 260 13.18 12.02 13.12
CA PRO A 260 12.10 11.10 13.49
C PRO A 260 10.81 11.40 12.72
N SER A 261 10.04 10.35 12.41
CA SER A 261 8.65 10.44 11.95
C SER A 261 7.76 9.54 12.78
N PHE A 262 6.51 9.94 12.92
CA PHE A 262 5.55 9.21 13.73
C PHE A 262 4.59 8.42 12.84
N ASP A 263 4.59 7.10 13.01
CA ASP A 263 3.80 6.19 12.21
C ASP A 263 3.09 5.18 13.16
N LEU A 264 1.76 5.07 13.06
CA LEU A 264 0.94 4.10 13.79
C LEU A 264 0.59 2.94 12.86
N PHE A 265 0.59 1.70 13.38
CA PHE A 265 0.33 0.49 12.60
C PHE A 265 -0.73 -0.42 13.24
#